data_AF-A0A7C1GJA3-F1
#
_entry.id   AF-A0A7C1GJA3-F1
#
_cell.length_a   1.000
_cell.length_b   1.000
_cell.length_c   1.000
_cell.angle_alpha   90.00
_cell.angle_beta   90.00
_cell.angle_gamma   90.00
#
_symmetry.space_group_name_H-M   'P 1'
#
loop_
_entity.id
_entity.type
_entity.pdbx_description
1 polymer ?
#
loop_
_entity_poly.entity_id
_entity_poly.type
_entity_poly.pdbx_seq_one_letter_code
_entity_poly.pdbx_strand_id
1 'polypeptide(L)'
;MSADFVHLHVHSHYSLLDGLIKPGPLLEQCAEYGMEACAITDHGNLFGLLEFYTTAKKMNIKPILGCEVYVSPTDRFDKSAKTPRDACNRLLLLCENETGYHNLCKLSTTAHLEGWHYKPRVDAETLEEYKDGLIAASACLNGRIPSLLLANQPEAAEKALDQYIGIFGRDNFCIEIMNHGMPEEEKVNPMLWDLAQKHGLAAIATNDAHYLNRDDAEAHEVLLCIQTKKNLDDPD
;
A
#
# COMPACT_ATOMS: atom_id res chain seq x y z
N MET A 1 11.29 -26.47 -0.47
CA MET A 1 12.25 -25.36 -0.28
C MET A 1 11.39 -24.15 0.04
N SER A 2 11.75 -23.38 1.07
CA SER A 2 11.09 -22.11 1.37
C SER A 2 11.46 -21.12 0.28
N ALA A 3 10.51 -20.30 -0.18
CA ALA A 3 10.83 -19.19 -1.07
C ALA A 3 11.59 -18.11 -0.29
N ASP A 4 12.65 -17.55 -0.88
CA ASP A 4 13.40 -16.43 -0.28
C ASP A 4 12.67 -15.08 -0.41
N PHE A 5 11.36 -15.09 -0.69
CA PHE A 5 10.54 -13.90 -0.95
C PHE A 5 9.12 -14.04 -0.42
N VAL A 6 8.58 -12.93 0.10
CA VAL A 6 7.21 -12.80 0.60
C VAL A 6 6.62 -11.51 0.04
N HIS A 7 5.44 -11.60 -0.58
CA HIS A 7 4.72 -10.42 -1.03
C HIS A 7 4.12 -9.67 0.17
N LEU A 8 4.50 -8.39 0.32
CA LEU A 8 4.04 -7.49 1.39
C LEU A 8 3.04 -6.42 0.92
N HIS A 9 2.89 -6.24 -0.40
CA HIS A 9 1.97 -5.28 -1.01
C HIS A 9 1.13 -6.01 -2.07
N VAL A 10 -0.10 -6.38 -1.70
CA VAL A 10 -1.00 -7.22 -2.49
C VAL A 10 -2.44 -6.74 -2.33
N HIS A 11 -3.08 -6.51 -3.47
CA HIS A 11 -4.46 -6.07 -3.58
C HIS A 11 -5.35 -7.24 -3.94
N SER A 12 -6.27 -7.56 -3.03
CA SER A 12 -7.31 -8.55 -3.28
C SER A 12 -8.50 -7.90 -4.01
N HIS A 13 -9.48 -8.72 -4.39
CA HIS A 13 -10.76 -8.25 -4.91
C HIS A 13 -11.57 -7.36 -3.94
N TYR A 14 -11.13 -7.21 -2.69
CA TYR A 14 -11.67 -6.24 -1.75
C TYR A 14 -11.11 -4.82 -1.95
N SER A 15 -10.04 -4.65 -2.74
CA SER A 15 -9.73 -3.39 -3.42
C SER A 15 -10.74 -3.17 -4.54
N LEU A 16 -11.93 -2.73 -4.17
CA LEU A 16 -13.10 -2.71 -5.05
C LEU A 16 -12.84 -1.92 -6.35
N LEU A 17 -13.21 -2.55 -7.47
CA LEU A 17 -13.06 -2.02 -8.82
C LEU A 17 -11.60 -1.81 -9.26
N ASP A 18 -10.67 -2.55 -8.67
CA ASP A 18 -9.24 -2.41 -8.96
C ASP A 18 -8.51 -3.76 -8.81
N GLY A 19 -8.51 -4.37 -7.63
CA GLY A 19 -7.92 -5.69 -7.42
C GLY A 19 -8.76 -6.84 -8.00
N LEU A 20 -8.09 -7.86 -8.52
CA LEU A 20 -8.69 -9.11 -9.01
C LEU A 20 -8.36 -10.34 -8.17
N ILE A 21 -7.33 -10.26 -7.32
CA ILE A 21 -6.80 -11.42 -6.61
C ILE A 21 -7.81 -11.91 -5.57
N LYS A 22 -8.15 -13.19 -5.60
CA LYS A 22 -8.97 -13.82 -4.57
C LYS A 22 -8.07 -14.41 -3.47
N PRO A 23 -8.38 -14.23 -2.17
CA PRO A 23 -7.56 -14.74 -1.07
C PRO A 23 -7.19 -16.22 -1.16
N GLY A 24 -8.15 -17.10 -1.50
CA GLY A 24 -7.91 -18.54 -1.65
C GLY A 24 -6.85 -18.88 -2.71
N PRO A 25 -7.08 -18.54 -3.99
CA PRO A 25 -6.11 -18.75 -5.07
C PRO A 25 -4.73 -18.14 -4.82
N LEU A 26 -4.67 -16.95 -4.21
CA LEU A 26 -3.40 -16.32 -3.82
C LEU A 26 -2.59 -17.21 -2.88
N LEU A 27 -3.24 -17.69 -1.82
CA LEU A 27 -2.60 -18.50 -0.80
C LEU A 27 -2.25 -19.90 -1.32
N GLU A 28 -3.06 -20.48 -2.21
CA GLU A 28 -2.72 -21.70 -2.94
C GLU A 28 -1.43 -21.53 -3.74
N GLN A 29 -1.32 -20.45 -4.52
CA GLN A 29 -0.12 -20.17 -5.30
C GLN A 29 1.11 -19.87 -4.43
N CYS A 30 0.95 -19.14 -3.31
CA CYS A 30 2.00 -18.98 -2.32
C CYS A 30 2.51 -20.33 -1.80
N ALA A 31 1.61 -21.27 -1.48
CA ALA A 31 1.98 -22.61 -1.04
C ALA A 31 2.72 -23.40 -2.14
N GLU A 32 2.26 -23.31 -3.39
CA GLU A 32 2.92 -23.93 -4.55
C GLU A 32 4.35 -23.41 -4.76
N TYR A 33 4.57 -22.11 -4.56
CA TYR A 33 5.90 -21.49 -4.64
C TYR A 33 6.74 -21.67 -3.37
N GLY A 34 6.19 -22.28 -2.32
CA GLY A 34 6.89 -22.47 -1.05
C GLY A 34 7.05 -21.19 -0.22
N MET A 35 6.22 -20.17 -0.45
CA MET A 35 6.17 -18.95 0.36
C MET A 35 5.48 -19.23 1.70
N GLU A 36 6.18 -18.97 2.81
CA GLU A 36 5.66 -19.25 4.16
C GLU A 36 4.75 -18.13 4.72
N ALA A 37 4.72 -16.97 4.07
CA ALA A 37 3.92 -15.82 4.46
C ALA A 37 3.39 -15.06 3.24
N CYS A 38 2.32 -14.31 3.43
CA CYS A 38 1.76 -13.40 2.43
C CYS A 38 0.98 -12.28 3.12
N ALA A 39 1.04 -11.07 2.58
CA ALA A 39 0.25 -9.94 3.05
C ALA A 39 -1.04 -9.74 2.26
N ILE A 40 -2.00 -9.06 2.90
CA ILE A 40 -3.16 -8.44 2.25
C ILE A 40 -3.16 -6.95 2.62
N THR A 41 -3.20 -6.07 1.62
CA THR A 41 -3.01 -4.63 1.81
C THR A 41 -3.97 -3.84 0.91
N ASP A 42 -5.26 -4.15 1.02
CA ASP A 42 -6.28 -3.55 0.17
C ASP A 42 -6.37 -2.02 0.29
N HIS A 43 -6.92 -1.40 -0.76
CA HIS A 43 -7.05 0.05 -0.86
C HIS A 43 -8.01 0.65 0.17
N GLY A 44 -7.45 1.26 1.20
CA GLY A 44 -8.15 2.09 2.18
C GLY A 44 -9.26 1.36 2.95
N ASN A 45 -9.27 0.03 2.97
CA ASN A 45 -10.29 -0.76 3.63
C ASN A 45 -9.74 -2.09 4.16
N LEU A 46 -10.48 -2.72 5.07
CA LEU A 46 -10.10 -3.97 5.74
C LEU A 46 -11.08 -5.12 5.44
N PHE A 47 -11.86 -5.03 4.37
CA PHE A 47 -12.99 -5.92 4.14
C PHE A 47 -12.58 -7.39 4.00
N GLY A 48 -11.41 -7.64 3.38
CA GLY A 48 -10.89 -8.98 3.14
C GLY A 48 -10.12 -9.62 4.30
N LEU A 49 -9.82 -8.88 5.37
CA LEU A 49 -8.88 -9.36 6.39
C LEU A 49 -9.31 -10.69 7.03
N LEU A 50 -10.60 -10.85 7.36
CA LEU A 50 -11.10 -12.05 8.04
C LEU A 50 -11.06 -13.28 7.12
N GLU A 51 -11.49 -13.13 5.88
CA GLU A 51 -11.41 -14.21 4.89
C GLU A 51 -9.96 -14.62 4.65
N PHE A 52 -9.09 -13.64 4.43
CA PHE A 52 -7.66 -13.88 4.20
C PHE A 52 -7.00 -14.58 5.40
N TYR A 53 -7.21 -14.06 6.62
CA TYR A 53 -6.64 -14.63 7.84
C TYR A 53 -7.08 -16.09 8.04
N THR A 54 -8.38 -16.36 7.94
CA THR A 54 -8.92 -17.72 8.17
C THR A 54 -8.48 -18.69 7.08
N THR A 55 -8.31 -18.23 5.84
CA THR A 55 -7.83 -19.05 4.73
C THR A 55 -6.34 -19.34 4.85
N ALA A 56 -5.51 -18.33 5.14
CA ALA A 56 -4.06 -18.49 5.33
C ALA A 56 -3.75 -19.47 6.47
N LYS A 57 -4.48 -19.36 7.59
CA LYS A 57 -4.38 -20.29 8.72
C LYS A 57 -4.65 -21.75 8.33
N LYS A 58 -5.66 -22.01 7.47
CA LYS A 58 -5.97 -23.37 7.01
C LYS A 58 -4.89 -23.94 6.09
N MET A 59 -4.21 -23.07 5.34
CA MET A 59 -3.14 -23.43 4.40
C MET A 59 -1.74 -23.40 5.04
N ASN A 60 -1.65 -23.15 6.35
CA ASN A 60 -0.39 -23.02 7.09
C ASN A 60 0.57 -21.95 6.51
N ILE A 61 0.00 -20.87 5.96
CA ILE A 61 0.73 -19.67 5.54
C ILE A 61 0.54 -18.62 6.63
N LYS A 62 1.62 -17.93 7.01
CA LYS A 62 1.56 -16.81 7.97
C LYS A 62 0.87 -15.61 7.31
N PRO A 63 -0.33 -15.20 7.75
CA PRO A 63 -0.96 -13.99 7.24
C PRO A 63 -0.25 -12.76 7.80
N ILE A 64 0.03 -11.79 6.94
CA ILE A 64 0.45 -10.44 7.32
C ILE A 64 -0.72 -9.52 7.00
N LEU A 65 -1.34 -8.95 8.05
CA LEU A 65 -2.49 -8.07 7.87
C LEU A 65 -2.01 -6.65 7.65
N GLY A 66 -2.58 -5.95 6.68
CA GLY A 66 -2.23 -4.58 6.39
C GLY A 66 -3.31 -3.86 5.60
N CYS A 67 -2.98 -2.65 5.15
CA CYS A 67 -3.83 -1.81 4.33
C CYS A 67 -2.96 -0.77 3.63
N GLU A 68 -3.22 -0.53 2.34
CA GLU A 68 -2.69 0.64 1.68
C GLU A 68 -3.65 1.82 1.94
N VAL A 69 -3.33 2.63 2.94
CA VAL A 69 -4.19 3.73 3.38
C VAL A 69 -3.99 4.97 2.52
N TYR A 70 -5.04 5.78 2.42
CA TYR A 70 -4.96 7.11 1.81
C TYR A 70 -4.65 8.14 2.88
N VAL A 71 -3.65 9.00 2.64
CA VAL A 71 -3.22 10.05 3.56
C VAL A 71 -3.47 11.40 2.93
N SER A 72 -4.27 12.25 3.61
CA SER A 72 -4.50 13.63 3.21
C SER A 72 -3.17 14.41 3.19
N PRO A 73 -2.91 15.26 2.18
CA PRO A 73 -1.73 16.12 2.18
C PRO A 73 -1.73 17.17 3.29
N THR A 74 -2.91 17.48 3.85
CA THR A 74 -3.16 18.49 4.87
C THR A 74 -3.79 17.84 6.11
N ASP A 75 -5.09 18.03 6.32
CA ASP A 75 -5.89 17.41 7.37
C ASP A 75 -7.01 16.55 6.77
N ARG A 76 -7.57 15.62 7.54
CA ARG A 76 -8.60 14.68 7.04
C ARG A 76 -9.94 15.35 6.69
N PHE A 77 -10.23 16.52 7.24
CA PHE A 77 -11.46 17.28 6.99
C PHE A 77 -11.38 18.20 5.77
N ASP A 78 -10.18 18.47 5.25
CA ASP A 78 -9.95 19.28 4.06
C ASP A 78 -10.56 18.63 2.80
N LYS A 79 -11.47 19.37 2.15
CA LYS A 79 -12.16 18.99 0.91
C LYS A 79 -11.85 19.94 -0.26
N SER A 80 -10.75 20.69 -0.17
CA SER A 80 -10.35 21.68 -1.18
C SER A 80 -9.87 21.05 -2.48
N ALA A 81 -9.28 19.85 -2.41
CA ALA A 81 -8.79 19.08 -3.56
C ALA A 81 -9.88 18.89 -4.63
N LYS A 82 -9.49 19.08 -5.90
CA LYS A 82 -10.40 19.02 -7.07
C LYS A 82 -10.35 17.68 -7.79
N THR A 83 -9.33 16.87 -7.54
CA THR A 83 -9.15 15.55 -8.13
C THR A 83 -8.88 14.52 -7.05
N PRO A 84 -9.18 13.23 -7.30
CA PRO A 84 -8.80 12.15 -6.38
C PRO A 84 -7.28 12.09 -6.13
N ARG A 85 -6.47 12.40 -7.15
CA ARG A 85 -5.01 12.41 -7.04
C ARG A 85 -4.50 13.49 -6.10
N ASP A 86 -5.10 14.69 -6.14
CA ASP A 86 -4.72 15.78 -5.24
C ASP A 86 -5.26 15.60 -3.81
N ALA A 87 -6.28 14.75 -3.65
CA ALA A 87 -6.95 14.55 -2.36
C ALA A 87 -6.11 13.70 -1.38
N CYS A 88 -5.22 12.85 -1.87
CA CYS A 88 -4.43 11.95 -1.03
C CYS A 88 -3.18 11.38 -1.72
N ASN A 89 -2.19 11.04 -0.89
CA ASN A 89 -1.13 10.09 -1.24
C ASN A 89 -1.44 8.72 -0.65
N ARG A 90 -0.72 7.69 -1.09
CA ARG A 90 -0.80 6.34 -0.52
C ARG A 90 0.27 6.09 0.54
N LEU A 91 0.00 5.19 1.48
CA LEU A 91 0.94 4.73 2.50
C LEU A 91 0.64 3.27 2.82
N LEU A 92 1.64 2.39 2.75
CA LEU A 92 1.48 1.00 3.12
C LEU A 92 1.60 0.86 4.65
N LEU A 93 0.63 0.21 5.29
CA LEU A 93 0.69 -0.12 6.72
C LEU A 93 0.54 -1.63 6.91
N LEU A 94 1.43 -2.22 7.71
CA LEU A 94 1.44 -3.63 8.09
C LEU A 94 1.34 -3.75 9.60
N CYS A 95 0.53 -4.68 10.10
CA CYS A 95 0.42 -4.96 11.53
C CYS A 95 1.60 -5.82 11.99
N GLU A 96 2.43 -5.27 12.87
CA GLU A 96 3.50 -6.01 13.56
C GLU A 96 2.91 -6.98 14.60
N ASN A 97 1.85 -6.54 15.28
CA ASN A 97 1.23 -7.24 16.40
C ASN A 97 -0.26 -6.91 16.54
N GLU A 98 -0.90 -7.43 17.59
CA GLU A 98 -2.33 -7.25 17.87
C GLU A 98 -2.72 -5.80 18.13
N THR A 99 -1.86 -5.01 18.79
CA THR A 99 -2.05 -3.57 18.96
C THR A 99 -2.13 -2.87 17.61
N GLY A 100 -1.23 -3.23 16.69
CA GLY A 100 -1.24 -2.77 15.31
C GLY A 100 -2.56 -3.07 14.60
N TYR A 101 -3.10 -4.28 14.75
CA TYR A 101 -4.40 -4.64 14.16
C TYR A 101 -5.55 -3.78 14.70
N HIS A 102 -5.61 -3.55 16.01
CA HIS A 102 -6.63 -2.68 16.60
C HIS A 102 -6.49 -1.23 16.13
N ASN A 103 -5.27 -0.74 16.03
CA ASN A 103 -4.98 0.60 15.54
C ASN A 103 -5.30 0.75 14.05
N LEU A 104 -5.01 -0.26 13.23
CA LEU A 104 -5.40 -0.29 11.81
C LEU A 104 -6.93 -0.25 11.65
N CYS A 105 -7.68 -0.96 12.51
CA CYS A 105 -9.14 -0.87 12.55
C CYS A 105 -9.64 0.55 12.87
N LYS A 106 -9.01 1.23 13.84
CA LYS A 106 -9.34 2.63 14.18
C LYS A 106 -9.03 3.56 13.02
N LEU A 107 -7.85 3.46 12.41
CA LEU A 107 -7.45 4.24 11.24
C LEU A 107 -8.47 4.07 10.09
N SER A 108 -8.82 2.84 9.75
CA SER A 108 -9.84 2.55 8.72
C SER A 108 -11.19 3.15 9.07
N THR A 109 -11.59 3.10 10.35
CA THR A 109 -12.86 3.67 10.82
C THR A 109 -12.87 5.19 10.71
N THR A 110 -11.84 5.86 11.24
CA THR A 110 -11.68 7.32 11.15
C THR A 110 -11.64 7.79 9.70
N ALA A 111 -10.93 7.08 8.83
CA ALA A 111 -10.84 7.39 7.40
C ALA A 111 -12.21 7.42 6.71
N HIS A 112 -13.10 6.49 7.07
CA HIS A 112 -14.44 6.39 6.50
C HIS A 112 -15.44 7.36 7.14
N LEU A 113 -15.37 7.57 8.46
CA LEU A 113 -16.34 8.39 9.18
C LEU A 113 -16.02 9.90 9.10
N GLU A 114 -14.74 10.26 9.12
CA GLU A 114 -14.29 11.66 9.21
C GLU A 114 -13.60 12.13 7.92
N GLY A 115 -12.76 11.27 7.34
CA GLY A 115 -11.81 11.66 6.29
C GLY A 115 -12.29 11.55 4.85
N TRP A 116 -13.57 11.23 4.62
CA TRP A 116 -14.08 10.91 3.29
C TRP A 116 -14.07 12.11 2.35
N HIS A 117 -13.20 12.05 1.34
CA HIS A 117 -13.17 12.96 0.18
C HIS A 117 -12.51 12.25 -1.01
N TYR A 118 -13.32 11.81 -1.98
CA TYR A 118 -12.98 10.85 -3.05
C TYR A 118 -12.56 9.44 -2.58
N LYS A 119 -11.76 9.37 -1.51
CA LYS A 119 -11.27 8.16 -0.85
C LYS A 119 -11.44 8.32 0.68
N PRO A 120 -11.45 7.23 1.46
CA PRO A 120 -11.39 7.29 2.92
C PRO A 120 -9.95 7.63 3.35
N ARG A 121 -9.72 8.82 3.90
CA ARG A 121 -8.35 9.31 4.18
C ARG A 121 -8.08 9.49 5.67
N VAL A 122 -6.86 9.20 6.10
CA VAL A 122 -6.33 9.65 7.40
C VAL A 122 -5.43 10.87 7.21
N ASP A 123 -4.95 11.46 8.29
CA ASP A 123 -3.94 12.52 8.29
C ASP A 123 -2.80 12.19 9.26
N ALA A 124 -1.79 13.06 9.30
CA ALA A 124 -0.62 12.86 10.17
C ALA A 124 -0.98 12.81 11.67
N GLU A 125 -1.98 13.57 12.11
CA GLU A 125 -2.46 13.54 13.50
C GLU A 125 -3.03 12.17 13.86
N THR A 126 -3.92 11.64 13.00
CA THR A 126 -4.54 10.33 13.22
C THR A 126 -3.50 9.21 13.14
N LEU A 127 -2.53 9.32 12.23
CA LEU A 127 -1.42 8.36 12.15
C LEU A 127 -0.56 8.38 13.42
N GLU A 128 -0.24 9.56 13.96
CA GLU A 128 0.50 9.70 15.23
C GLU A 128 -0.27 9.10 16.41
N GLU A 129 -1.59 9.27 16.45
CA GLU A 129 -2.44 8.73 17.53
C GLU A 129 -2.49 7.19 17.52
N TYR A 130 -2.50 6.57 16.33
CA TYR A 130 -2.69 5.12 16.16
C TYR A 130 -1.48 4.41 15.53
N LYS A 131 -0.27 4.92 15.73
CA LYS A 131 0.94 4.32 15.14
C LYS A 131 1.40 3.01 15.78
N ASP A 132 1.09 2.78 17.06
CA ASP A 132 1.71 1.70 17.82
C ASP A 132 1.40 0.32 17.22
N GLY A 133 2.44 -0.51 17.05
CA GLY A 133 2.33 -1.85 16.47
C GLY A 133 2.16 -1.88 14.94
N LEU A 134 2.37 -0.76 14.26
CA LEU A 134 2.35 -0.67 12.80
C LEU A 134 3.77 -0.48 12.23
N ILE A 135 4.03 -1.17 11.12
CA ILE A 135 5.17 -0.93 10.25
C ILE A 135 4.63 -0.20 9.01
N ALA A 136 5.24 0.91 8.64
CA ALA A 136 4.85 1.70 7.49
C ALA A 136 5.89 1.61 6.37
N ALA A 137 5.46 1.72 5.11
CA ALA A 137 6.36 1.83 3.97
C ALA A 137 5.93 2.93 3.00
N SER A 138 6.90 3.46 2.24
CA SER A 138 6.72 4.64 1.38
C SER A 138 5.71 4.50 0.23
N ALA A 139 5.14 3.30 0.03
CA ALA A 139 4.19 2.96 -1.04
C ALA A 139 4.78 3.06 -2.45
N CYS A 140 3.92 2.86 -3.46
CA CYS A 140 4.23 2.95 -4.89
C CYS A 140 4.47 4.42 -5.33
N LEU A 141 4.52 4.68 -6.64
CA LEU A 141 4.69 6.03 -7.19
C LEU A 141 3.63 7.06 -6.72
N ASN A 142 2.48 6.60 -6.23
CA ASN A 142 1.44 7.45 -5.63
C ASN A 142 1.64 7.70 -4.13
N GLY A 143 2.71 7.16 -3.53
CA GLY A 143 3.17 7.52 -2.20
C GLY A 143 3.75 8.93 -2.14
N ARG A 144 3.71 9.55 -0.97
CA ARG A 144 4.11 10.96 -0.81
C ARG A 144 5.60 11.20 -1.12
N ILE A 145 6.48 10.28 -0.71
CA ILE A 145 7.92 10.42 -0.94
C ILE A 145 8.26 10.20 -2.43
N PRO A 146 7.84 9.08 -3.06
CA PRO A 146 8.06 8.87 -4.50
C PRO A 146 7.48 9.98 -5.38
N SER A 147 6.27 10.47 -5.09
CA SER A 147 5.63 11.52 -5.89
C SER A 147 6.39 12.85 -5.85
N LEU A 148 6.93 13.24 -4.69
CA LEU A 148 7.78 14.42 -4.54
C LEU A 148 9.11 14.26 -5.27
N LEU A 149 9.72 13.07 -5.25
CA LEU A 149 10.93 12.77 -6.01
C LEU A 149 10.68 12.84 -7.53
N LEU A 150 9.56 12.28 -8.01
CA LEU A 150 9.15 12.40 -9.42
C LEU A 150 9.02 13.86 -9.85
N ALA A 151 8.42 14.69 -8.99
CA ALA A 151 8.25 16.12 -9.19
C ALA A 151 9.54 16.95 -9.06
N ASN A 152 10.70 16.31 -8.88
CA ASN A 152 12.00 16.94 -8.65
C ASN A 152 12.02 17.85 -7.40
N GLN A 153 11.37 17.43 -6.32
CA GLN A 153 11.31 18.15 -5.03
C GLN A 153 12.00 17.35 -3.90
N PRO A 154 13.32 17.11 -3.97
CA PRO A 154 14.02 16.24 -3.03
C PRO A 154 13.99 16.74 -1.59
N GLU A 155 14.05 18.06 -1.36
CA GLU A 155 13.97 18.64 -0.01
C GLU A 155 12.59 18.39 0.62
N ALA A 156 11.51 18.47 -0.17
CA ALA A 156 10.17 18.19 0.29
C ALA A 156 9.98 16.68 0.57
N ALA A 157 10.56 15.83 -0.29
CA ALA A 157 10.56 14.37 -0.09
C ALA A 157 11.27 13.98 1.20
N GLU A 158 12.43 14.59 1.49
CA GLU A 158 13.17 14.36 2.73
C GLU A 158 12.40 14.86 3.95
N LYS A 159 11.72 16.01 3.86
CA LYS A 159 10.83 16.48 4.94
C LYS A 159 9.65 15.54 5.19
N ALA A 160 9.07 14.97 4.12
CA ALA A 160 8.00 13.97 4.24
C ALA A 160 8.52 12.66 4.88
N LEU A 161 9.74 12.25 4.53
CA LEU A 161 10.42 11.12 5.15
C LEU A 161 10.66 11.36 6.64
N ASP A 162 11.21 12.52 7.02
CA ASP A 162 11.43 12.89 8.42
C ASP A 162 10.14 12.89 9.23
N GLN A 163 9.02 13.32 8.63
CA GLN A 163 7.71 13.26 9.27
C GLN A 163 7.28 11.81 9.55
N TYR A 164 7.40 10.91 8.57
CA TYR A 164 7.04 9.50 8.78
C TYR A 164 7.98 8.78 9.75
N ILE A 165 9.28 9.08 9.72
CA ILE A 165 10.23 8.59 10.74
C ILE A 165 9.84 9.11 12.12
N GLY A 166 9.43 10.38 12.23
CA GLY A 166 8.96 10.97 13.49
C GLY A 166 7.73 10.29 14.05
N ILE A 167 6.79 9.90 13.16
CA ILE A 167 5.60 9.14 13.52
C ILE A 167 6.01 7.71 13.92
N PHE A 168 6.42 6.88 12.96
CA PHE A 168 6.55 5.42 13.18
C PHE A 168 7.85 5.01 13.89
N GLY A 169 8.88 5.84 13.85
CA GLY A 169 10.24 5.48 14.25
C GLY A 169 11.03 4.84 13.12
N ARG A 170 12.37 4.93 13.20
CA ARG A 170 13.29 4.43 12.15
C ARG A 170 13.15 2.91 11.92
N ASP A 171 12.89 2.15 12.97
CA ASP A 171 12.81 0.69 12.90
C ASP A 171 11.48 0.20 12.29
N ASN A 172 10.46 1.06 12.24
CA ASN A 172 9.12 0.74 11.75
C ASN A 172 8.72 1.56 10.51
N PHE A 173 9.67 2.22 9.85
CA PHE A 173 9.46 2.87 8.57
C PHE A 173 10.43 2.32 7.52
N CYS A 174 9.89 1.80 6.42
CA CYS A 174 10.66 1.23 5.32
C CYS A 174 10.55 2.09 4.06
N ILE A 175 11.64 2.13 3.29
CA ILE A 175 11.58 2.58 1.90
C ILE A 175 11.15 1.40 1.04
N GLU A 176 10.04 1.56 0.33
CA GLU A 176 9.49 0.56 -0.57
C GLU A 176 10.01 0.78 -1.99
N ILE A 177 10.48 -0.28 -2.63
CA ILE A 177 11.05 -0.25 -3.98
C ILE A 177 10.31 -1.29 -4.84
N MET A 178 9.83 -0.83 -5.99
CA MET A 178 9.13 -1.62 -6.99
C MET A 178 9.78 -1.42 -8.36
N ASN A 179 9.71 -2.41 -9.24
CA ASN A 179 10.24 -2.28 -10.59
C ASN A 179 9.41 -3.09 -11.59
N HIS A 180 8.55 -2.38 -12.32
CA HIS A 180 7.71 -2.85 -13.40
C HIS A 180 8.29 -2.47 -14.78
N GLY A 181 9.48 -1.87 -14.82
CA GLY A 181 10.11 -1.38 -16.05
C GLY A 181 9.58 -0.03 -16.53
N MET A 182 8.99 0.77 -15.63
CA MET A 182 8.47 2.10 -15.94
C MET A 182 9.58 3.17 -15.86
N PRO A 183 9.62 4.14 -16.80
CA PRO A 183 10.61 5.25 -16.74
C PRO A 183 10.57 6.05 -15.43
N GLU A 184 9.39 6.19 -14.83
CA GLU A 184 9.19 6.84 -13.54
C GLU A 184 9.91 6.10 -12.41
N GLU A 185 9.84 4.77 -12.39
CA GLU A 185 10.51 3.93 -11.39
C GLU A 185 12.02 3.90 -11.61
N GLU A 186 12.47 3.80 -12.87
CA GLU A 186 13.90 3.91 -13.21
C GLU A 186 14.51 5.22 -12.71
N LYS A 187 13.74 6.32 -12.76
CA LYS A 187 14.14 7.62 -12.24
C LYS A 187 14.18 7.66 -10.70
N VAL A 188 13.15 7.12 -10.04
CA VAL A 188 12.93 7.33 -8.59
C VAL A 188 13.63 6.29 -7.73
N ASN A 189 13.77 5.05 -8.18
CA ASN A 189 14.34 3.96 -7.40
C ASN A 189 15.77 4.26 -6.88
N PRO A 190 16.71 4.82 -7.68
CA PRO A 190 18.01 5.21 -7.17
C PRO A 190 17.92 6.28 -6.06
N MET A 191 17.00 7.24 -6.19
CA MET A 191 16.80 8.30 -5.21
C MET A 191 16.19 7.77 -3.90
N LEU A 192 15.24 6.83 -3.99
CA LEU A 192 14.68 6.13 -2.84
C LEU A 192 15.75 5.31 -2.12
N TRP A 193 16.59 4.60 -2.87
CA TRP A 193 17.72 3.86 -2.31
C TRP A 193 18.69 4.78 -1.58
N ASP A 194 19.05 5.92 -2.17
CA ASP A 194 19.93 6.91 -1.53
C ASP A 194 19.32 7.46 -0.24
N LEU A 195 18.00 7.73 -0.21
CA LEU A 195 17.28 8.13 1.01
C LEU A 195 17.34 7.03 2.08
N ALA A 196 17.10 5.77 1.70
CA ALA A 196 17.17 4.63 2.63
C ALA A 196 18.56 4.54 3.26
N GLN A 197 19.62 4.61 2.45
CA GLN A 197 21.01 4.56 2.92
C GLN A 197 21.38 5.76 3.80
N LYS A 198 21.03 6.98 3.36
CA LYS A 198 21.31 8.23 4.09
C LYS A 198 20.69 8.22 5.49
N HIS A 199 19.49 7.66 5.62
CA HIS A 199 18.74 7.62 6.87
C HIS A 199 18.87 6.29 7.62
N GLY A 200 19.63 5.33 7.11
CA GLY A 200 19.80 4.01 7.73
C GLY A 200 18.46 3.26 7.91
N LEU A 201 17.56 3.38 6.92
CA LEU A 201 16.26 2.72 6.93
C LEU A 201 16.33 1.39 6.19
N ALA A 202 15.45 0.46 6.58
CA ALA A 202 15.23 -0.74 5.79
C ALA A 202 14.62 -0.39 4.43
N ALA A 203 15.12 -1.04 3.38
CA ALA A 203 14.50 -1.05 2.07
C ALA A 203 13.81 -2.40 1.84
N ILE A 204 12.55 -2.38 1.40
CA ILE A 204 11.78 -3.58 1.09
C ILE A 204 11.43 -3.60 -0.40
N ALA A 205 11.57 -4.79 -1.00
CA ALA A 205 11.14 -5.02 -2.38
C ALA A 205 9.70 -5.55 -2.38
N THR A 206 8.82 -4.92 -3.15
CA THR A 206 7.42 -5.33 -3.32
C THR A 206 7.03 -5.21 -4.80
N ASN A 207 5.79 -5.59 -5.14
CA ASN A 207 5.34 -5.67 -6.53
C ASN A 207 3.91 -5.15 -6.74
N ASP A 208 3.29 -4.55 -5.72
CA ASP A 208 1.95 -3.94 -5.81
C ASP A 208 0.95 -4.81 -6.61
N ALA A 209 0.78 -6.08 -6.21
CA ALA A 209 0.14 -7.07 -7.06
C ALA A 209 -1.39 -6.90 -7.08
N HIS A 210 -1.97 -6.73 -8.27
CA HIS A 210 -3.42 -6.55 -8.47
C HIS A 210 -4.12 -7.73 -9.15
N TYR A 211 -3.36 -8.66 -9.72
CA TYR A 211 -3.85 -9.87 -10.37
C TYR A 211 -2.86 -11.02 -10.12
N LEU A 212 -3.35 -12.26 -10.21
CA LEU A 212 -2.63 -13.43 -9.70
C LEU A 212 -1.54 -13.88 -10.68
N ASN A 213 -1.88 -14.04 -11.96
CA ASN A 213 -0.97 -14.50 -12.98
C ASN A 213 -0.74 -13.40 -14.02
N ARG A 214 0.41 -13.43 -14.68
CA ARG A 214 0.70 -12.50 -15.78
C ARG A 214 -0.38 -12.48 -16.87
N ASP A 215 -0.98 -13.64 -17.15
CA ASP A 215 -2.03 -13.77 -18.18
C ASP A 215 -3.36 -13.14 -17.75
N ASP A 216 -3.53 -12.77 -16.47
CA ASP A 216 -4.71 -12.07 -15.96
C ASP A 216 -4.65 -10.55 -16.24
N ALA A 217 -3.57 -10.04 -16.84
CA ALA A 217 -3.37 -8.61 -17.09
C ALA A 217 -4.48 -7.99 -17.98
N GLU A 218 -4.93 -8.69 -19.02
CA GLU A 218 -6.03 -8.22 -19.88
C GLU A 218 -7.36 -8.15 -19.10
N ALA A 219 -7.64 -9.13 -18.25
CA ALA A 219 -8.83 -9.11 -17.40
C ALA A 219 -8.78 -7.95 -16.39
N HIS A 220 -7.60 -7.64 -15.87
CA HIS A 220 -7.39 -6.49 -14.99
C HIS A 220 -7.63 -5.17 -15.72
N GLU A 221 -7.12 -5.01 -16.94
CA GLU A 221 -7.35 -3.83 -17.77
C GLU A 221 -8.85 -3.59 -18.02
N VAL A 222 -9.60 -4.64 -18.32
CA VAL A 222 -11.07 -4.57 -18.46
C VAL A 222 -11.76 -4.12 -17.16
N LEU A 223 -11.29 -4.59 -16.01
CA LEU A 223 -11.81 -4.14 -14.71
C LEU A 223 -11.61 -2.64 -14.51
N LEU A 224 -10.44 -2.11 -14.87
CA LEU A 224 -10.14 -0.67 -14.81
C LEU A 224 -11.03 0.13 -15.77
N CYS A 225 -11.31 -0.38 -16.97
CA CYS A 225 -12.29 0.23 -17.88
C CYS A 225 -13.69 0.33 -17.24
N ILE A 226 -14.13 -0.70 -16.51
CA ILE A 226 -15.40 -0.67 -15.78
C ILE A 226 -15.39 0.40 -14.68
N GLN A 227 -14.29 0.51 -13.93
CA GLN A 227 -14.12 1.51 -12.88
C GLN A 227 -14.17 2.94 -13.43
N THR A 228 -13.45 3.19 -14.53
CA THR A 228 -13.29 4.51 -15.16
C THR A 228 -14.44 4.87 -16.10
N LYS A 229 -15.32 3.91 -16.42
CA LYS A 229 -16.39 4.02 -17.42
C LYS A 229 -15.85 4.38 -18.81
N LYS A 230 -14.70 3.81 -19.15
CA LYS A 230 -14.04 3.96 -20.45
C LYS A 230 -14.05 2.66 -21.22
N ASN A 231 -13.74 2.74 -22.51
CA ASN A 231 -13.54 1.56 -23.36
C ASN A 231 -12.05 1.19 -23.39
N LEU A 232 -11.71 -0.03 -23.80
CA LEU A 232 -10.32 -0.49 -23.94
C LEU A 232 -9.51 0.31 -24.98
N ASP A 233 -10.19 0.85 -25.98
CA ASP A 233 -9.57 1.66 -27.04
C ASP A 233 -9.47 3.16 -26.70
N ASP A 234 -9.95 3.56 -25.52
CA ASP A 234 -9.81 4.93 -25.02
C ASP A 234 -8.37 5.12 -24.49
N PRO A 235 -7.55 5.98 -25.12
CA PRO A 235 -6.15 6.16 -24.75
C PRO A 235 -5.95 6.97 -23.45
N ASP A 236 -7.02 7.60 -22.93
CA ASP A 236 -6.99 8.46 -21.74
C ASP A 236 -7.44 7.72 -20.48
#